data_AF-A0A821WNY7-F1
#
_entry.id   AF-A0A821WNY7-F1
#
_cell.length_a   1.000
_cell.length_b   1.000
_cell.length_c   1.000
_cell.angle_alpha   90.00
_cell.angle_beta   90.00
_cell.angle_gamma   90.00
#
_symmetry.space_group_name_H-M   'P 1'
#
loop_
_entity.id
_entity.type
_entity.pdbx_description
1 polymer ?
#
loop_
_entity_poly.entity_id
_entity_poly.type
_entity_poly.pdbx_seq_one_letter_code
_entity_poly.pdbx_strand_id
1 'polypeptide(L)'
;MASKATDVDCSAISTTSTATNSSRFNTVVSPNISINGDLEEKISQILELEGIEEKDQIISDVLTNGRQVLVRYKEVLIPEVYSTEIKNADDPSNTSTSEYAEQTDLLKLLIQDVYVRWEAVCKDQPVIWEFICNIKQENKDHFDAVLGHIAEYGTTYTKSSSVLAIILQLLFQGIDDDCSKTQSVFTALFDSVTREGLQGCRHFAKYISEDDLNEQLNQSESPLFLALRMYYCGKIPEIFKQHKIPDTKHGLYSLAIDNVTRNGWLKGIESVKSKIPPIKYQPLLQTVEAMITFASKHEPSTSNQVTKTMTSSTVTTGETTSPNKNLGETGTGKSTTVQFLAGCKMSVTKVRINSEAYSDHITTTEPFKYPGLEHVISSPLCRSETRYLTPVTIPLKDVLGAYENGDITLCDAPGIGDTAGPEVDLANNVGVIEALKGCKSVKILVISSYTTLGGRGEGIQRLAHILINMIHGVEERLESIVYAFTRYPPNENINALLLNIKLNK
;
A
#
# COMPACT_ATOMS: atom_id res chain seq x y z
N MET A 1 -43.12 -5.83 -69.13
CA MET A 1 -44.15 -6.81 -69.51
C MET A 1 -43.79 -8.15 -68.89
N ALA A 2 -44.67 -8.62 -67.99
CA ALA A 2 -44.87 -9.99 -67.48
C ALA A 2 -43.79 -10.74 -66.68
N SER A 3 -44.30 -11.44 -65.65
CA SER A 3 -43.81 -12.67 -65.00
C SER A 3 -42.79 -12.51 -63.86
N LYS A 4 -42.96 -13.07 -62.66
CA LYS A 4 -43.99 -13.95 -62.06
C LYS A 4 -43.82 -13.88 -60.53
N ALA A 5 -44.93 -13.94 -59.82
CA ALA A 5 -45.00 -14.06 -58.38
C ALA A 5 -44.74 -15.50 -57.92
N THR A 6 -44.09 -15.64 -56.76
CA THR A 6 -44.20 -16.79 -55.86
C THR A 6 -44.34 -16.24 -54.46
N ASP A 7 -45.55 -16.37 -53.91
CA ASP A 7 -45.87 -16.23 -52.50
C ASP A 7 -45.22 -17.35 -51.69
N VAL A 8 -44.57 -17.00 -50.57
CA VAL A 8 -44.41 -17.91 -49.43
C VAL A 8 -44.69 -17.13 -48.14
N ASP A 9 -45.67 -17.66 -47.43
CA ASP A 9 -46.15 -17.40 -46.08
C ASP A 9 -45.17 -16.74 -45.09
N CYS A 10 -45.61 -15.62 -44.51
CA CYS A 10 -45.07 -15.06 -43.28
C CYS A 10 -46.03 -15.38 -42.12
N SER A 11 -45.88 -16.56 -41.52
CA SER A 11 -46.47 -16.85 -40.21
C SER A 11 -45.54 -16.34 -39.10
N ALA A 12 -46.10 -15.49 -38.26
CA ALA A 12 -45.48 -14.81 -37.13
C ALA A 12 -44.74 -15.76 -36.16
N ILE A 13 -43.49 -15.43 -35.83
CA ILE A 13 -42.84 -15.85 -34.59
C ILE A 13 -42.78 -14.62 -33.69
N SER A 14 -43.73 -14.57 -32.76
CA SER A 14 -43.73 -13.68 -31.60
C SER A 14 -42.68 -14.18 -30.60
N THR A 15 -41.48 -13.61 -30.60
CA THR A 15 -40.54 -13.77 -29.47
C THR A 15 -40.86 -12.73 -28.40
N THR A 16 -41.67 -13.13 -27.43
CA THR A 16 -41.76 -12.49 -26.12
C THR A 16 -40.40 -12.63 -25.42
N SER A 17 -39.63 -11.54 -25.40
CA SER A 17 -38.46 -11.38 -24.55
C SER A 17 -38.93 -11.17 -23.11
N THR A 18 -38.99 -12.25 -22.33
CA THR A 18 -39.16 -12.18 -20.88
C THR A 18 -37.88 -11.62 -20.25
N ALA A 19 -38.00 -10.43 -19.67
CA ALA A 19 -36.99 -9.84 -18.80
C ALA A 19 -36.73 -10.78 -17.61
N THR A 20 -35.59 -11.47 -17.62
CA THR A 20 -35.11 -12.26 -16.49
C THR A 20 -34.29 -11.37 -15.55
N ASN A 21 -34.55 -11.56 -14.26
CA ASN A 21 -34.15 -10.71 -13.15
C ASN A 21 -32.63 -10.54 -13.00
N SER A 22 -32.16 -9.30 -13.14
CA SER A 22 -30.82 -8.83 -12.76
C SER A 22 -30.75 -8.54 -11.25
N SER A 23 -30.81 -9.58 -10.40
CA SER A 23 -30.72 -9.41 -8.94
C SER A 23 -29.88 -10.48 -8.22
N ARG A 24 -28.84 -11.04 -8.85
CA ARG A 24 -28.00 -12.10 -8.24
C ARG A 24 -26.57 -11.70 -7.82
N PHE A 25 -26.19 -10.42 -7.87
CA PHE A 25 -24.80 -10.01 -7.58
C PHE A 25 -24.52 -9.51 -6.15
N ASN A 26 -25.46 -9.62 -5.21
CA ASN A 26 -25.24 -9.15 -3.83
C ASN A 26 -25.21 -10.29 -2.81
N THR A 27 -24.21 -11.14 -2.93
CA THR A 27 -23.69 -11.90 -1.79
C THR A 27 -22.24 -12.27 -2.09
N VAL A 28 -21.28 -11.59 -1.46
CA VAL A 28 -19.94 -12.15 -1.29
C VAL A 28 -20.10 -13.30 -0.29
N VAL A 29 -20.51 -14.46 -0.79
CA VAL A 29 -20.44 -15.71 -0.02
C VAL A 29 -18.97 -16.10 -0.07
N SER A 30 -18.25 -15.94 1.04
CA SER A 30 -17.04 -16.72 1.24
C SER A 30 -17.47 -18.20 1.21
N PRO A 31 -17.03 -19.00 0.23
CA PRO A 31 -17.39 -20.41 0.21
C PRO A 31 -16.60 -21.09 1.33
N ASN A 32 -17.19 -21.14 2.54
CA ASN A 32 -16.75 -22.02 3.62
C ASN A 32 -17.13 -23.45 3.25
N ILE A 33 -16.50 -23.99 2.22
CA ILE A 33 -16.55 -25.42 1.96
C ILE A 33 -15.58 -26.06 2.97
N SER A 34 -15.99 -27.16 3.59
CA SER A 34 -15.23 -28.00 4.53
C SER A 34 -13.87 -28.51 4.02
N ILE A 35 -13.38 -28.01 2.88
CA ILE A 35 -12.07 -28.29 2.28
C ILE A 35 -10.95 -27.67 3.13
N ASN A 36 -11.21 -26.56 3.83
CA ASN A 36 -10.14 -25.84 4.54
C ASN A 36 -9.51 -26.67 5.68
N GLY A 37 -10.28 -27.50 6.38
CA GLY A 37 -9.72 -28.29 7.50
C GLY A 37 -8.63 -29.27 7.08
N ASP A 38 -8.78 -29.94 5.94
CA ASP A 38 -7.78 -30.87 5.40
C ASP A 38 -6.55 -30.13 4.86
N LEU A 39 -6.74 -28.92 4.31
CA LEU A 39 -5.65 -28.09 3.80
C LEU A 39 -4.79 -27.53 4.95
N GLU A 40 -5.41 -26.97 5.98
CA GLU A 40 -4.72 -26.42 7.15
C GLU A 40 -3.93 -27.52 7.88
N GLU A 41 -4.50 -28.73 8.01
CA GLU A 41 -3.81 -29.88 8.60
C GLU A 41 -2.58 -30.28 7.76
N LYS A 42 -2.70 -30.35 6.43
CA LYS A 42 -1.56 -30.65 5.55
C LYS A 42 -0.46 -29.60 5.61
N ILE A 43 -0.82 -28.30 5.62
CA ILE A 43 0.16 -27.23 5.80
C ILE A 43 0.86 -27.38 7.16
N SER A 44 0.10 -27.65 8.23
CA SER A 44 0.67 -27.89 9.56
C SER A 44 1.62 -29.08 9.60
N GLN A 45 1.33 -30.16 8.86
CA GLN A 45 2.18 -31.34 8.77
C GLN A 45 3.45 -31.06 7.97
N ILE A 46 3.34 -30.41 6.80
CA ILE A 46 4.49 -30.04 5.95
C ILE A 46 5.44 -29.10 6.68
N LEU A 47 4.88 -28.13 7.43
CA LEU A 47 5.67 -27.14 8.17
C LEU A 47 6.06 -27.59 9.58
N GLU A 48 5.71 -28.82 9.99
CA GLU A 48 5.98 -29.38 11.32
C GLU A 48 5.60 -28.43 12.48
N LEU A 49 4.43 -27.77 12.37
CA LEU A 49 3.99 -26.73 13.32
C LEU A 49 3.48 -27.27 14.68
N GLU A 50 3.75 -28.53 15.02
CA GLU A 50 3.27 -29.13 16.26
C GLU A 50 3.98 -28.50 17.47
N GLY A 51 3.21 -27.88 18.37
CA GLY A 51 3.74 -27.20 19.56
C GLY A 51 4.21 -25.77 19.33
N ILE A 52 4.08 -25.22 18.12
CA ILE A 52 4.34 -23.80 17.82
C ILE A 52 3.12 -22.96 18.21
N GLU A 53 3.32 -21.94 19.04
CA GLU A 53 2.25 -21.06 19.54
C GLU A 53 1.57 -20.29 18.41
N GLU A 54 2.34 -19.88 17.40
CA GLU A 54 1.89 -19.10 16.24
C GLU A 54 1.34 -19.94 15.08
N LYS A 55 1.10 -21.25 15.27
CA LYS A 55 0.67 -22.17 14.20
C LYS A 55 -0.48 -21.63 13.34
N ASP A 56 -1.57 -21.20 13.97
CA ASP A 56 -2.77 -20.74 13.24
C ASP A 56 -2.49 -19.45 12.45
N GLN A 57 -1.64 -18.57 12.99
CA GLN A 57 -1.23 -17.34 12.31
C GLN A 57 -0.35 -17.65 11.10
N ILE A 58 0.61 -18.58 11.22
CA ILE A 58 1.47 -19.02 10.11
C ILE A 58 0.61 -19.60 8.98
N ILE A 59 -0.33 -20.50 9.30
CA ILE A 59 -1.21 -21.12 8.29
C ILE A 59 -2.07 -20.06 7.59
N SER A 60 -2.70 -19.17 8.36
CA SER A 60 -3.51 -18.08 7.83
C SER A 60 -2.69 -17.16 6.90
N ASP A 61 -1.47 -16.82 7.32
CA ASP A 61 -0.56 -15.99 6.56
C ASP A 61 -0.15 -16.67 5.26
N VAL A 62 0.17 -17.97 5.27
CA VAL A 62 0.57 -18.73 4.08
C VAL A 62 -0.58 -18.82 3.08
N LEU A 63 -1.79 -19.12 3.55
CA LEU A 63 -2.98 -19.19 2.68
C LEU A 63 -3.34 -17.83 2.05
N THR A 64 -2.99 -16.74 2.73
CA THR A 64 -3.27 -15.37 2.30
C THR A 64 -2.15 -14.77 1.46
N ASN A 65 -0.89 -14.94 1.85
CA ASN A 65 0.27 -14.23 1.32
C ASN A 65 1.23 -15.14 0.55
N GLY A 66 0.86 -16.40 0.36
CA GLY A 66 1.67 -17.38 -0.34
C GLY A 66 2.86 -17.86 0.49
N ARG A 67 3.67 -18.72 -0.12
CA ARG A 67 4.85 -19.35 0.51
C ARG A 67 5.88 -18.32 1.01
N GLN A 68 6.06 -17.20 0.33
CA GLN A 68 7.08 -16.20 0.66
C GLN A 68 6.88 -15.52 2.02
N VAL A 69 5.68 -15.58 2.60
CA VAL A 69 5.45 -15.05 3.96
C VAL A 69 6.26 -15.79 5.02
N LEU A 70 6.68 -17.04 4.75
CA LEU A 70 7.48 -17.85 5.66
C LEU A 70 8.84 -17.22 5.98
N VAL A 71 9.35 -16.31 5.15
CA VAL A 71 10.57 -15.53 5.46
C VAL A 71 10.44 -14.79 6.79
N ARG A 72 9.23 -14.36 7.17
CA ARG A 72 8.95 -13.70 8.46
C ARG A 72 9.03 -14.66 9.65
N TYR A 73 8.88 -15.95 9.40
CA TYR A 73 8.82 -17.02 10.40
C TYR A 73 10.12 -17.84 10.45
N LYS A 74 11.21 -17.35 9.84
CA LYS A 74 12.49 -18.05 9.75
C LYS A 74 13.05 -18.48 11.11
N GLU A 75 12.88 -17.66 12.16
CA GLU A 75 13.38 -17.99 13.51
C GLU A 75 12.45 -18.93 14.28
N VAL A 76 11.19 -19.07 13.86
CA VAL A 76 10.17 -19.89 14.52
C VAL A 76 10.15 -21.30 13.94
N LEU A 77 10.37 -21.41 12.63
CA LEU A 77 10.35 -22.68 11.91
C LEU A 77 11.61 -23.51 12.15
N ILE A 78 11.45 -24.84 12.10
CA ILE A 78 12.57 -25.78 12.13
C ILE A 78 13.50 -25.46 10.95
N PRO A 79 14.80 -25.22 11.16
CA PRO A 79 15.72 -24.77 10.11
C PRO A 79 15.75 -25.67 8.88
N GLU A 80 15.62 -26.98 9.06
CA GLU A 80 15.57 -27.98 7.99
C GLU A 80 14.29 -27.86 7.15
N VAL A 81 13.14 -27.66 7.81
CA VAL A 81 11.84 -27.44 7.16
C VAL A 81 11.85 -26.12 6.41
N TYR A 82 12.30 -25.03 7.05
CA TYR A 82 12.44 -23.74 6.39
C TYR A 82 13.37 -23.83 5.19
N SER A 83 14.55 -24.44 5.35
CA SER A 83 15.49 -24.61 4.26
C SER A 83 14.90 -25.45 3.14
N THR A 84 14.13 -26.50 3.43
CA THR A 84 13.51 -27.34 2.40
C THR A 84 12.41 -26.59 1.66
N GLU A 85 11.55 -25.88 2.39
CA GLU A 85 10.37 -25.22 1.84
C GLU A 85 10.64 -23.82 1.29
N ILE A 86 11.79 -23.19 1.58
CA ILE A 86 12.17 -21.86 1.08
C ILE A 86 13.46 -21.87 0.24
N LYS A 87 14.14 -23.03 0.10
CA LYS A 87 15.35 -23.16 -0.73
C LYS A 87 15.17 -22.50 -2.11
N ASN A 88 16.10 -21.59 -2.43
CA ASN A 88 16.33 -20.97 -3.74
C ASN A 88 15.54 -19.69 -4.11
N ALA A 89 15.16 -18.82 -3.17
CA ALA A 89 14.82 -17.43 -3.55
C ALA A 89 16.06 -16.51 -3.66
N ASP A 90 17.07 -16.72 -2.81
CA ASP A 90 18.18 -15.76 -2.62
C ASP A 90 19.56 -16.24 -3.13
N ASP A 91 19.67 -17.41 -3.76
CA ASP A 91 20.95 -17.88 -4.35
C ASP A 91 21.02 -17.54 -5.84
N PRO A 92 21.64 -16.39 -6.23
CA PRO A 92 21.76 -15.96 -7.62
C PRO A 92 22.63 -16.90 -8.48
N SER A 93 23.30 -17.91 -7.88
CA SER A 93 24.09 -18.88 -8.63
C SER A 93 23.26 -20.04 -9.20
N ASN A 94 22.00 -20.17 -8.78
CA ASN A 94 21.12 -21.25 -9.22
C ASN A 94 20.30 -20.86 -10.47
N THR A 95 21.00 -20.49 -11.55
CA THR A 95 20.40 -20.05 -12.83
C THR A 95 20.09 -21.22 -13.79
N SER A 96 19.96 -22.45 -13.30
CA SER A 96 19.64 -23.57 -14.20
C SER A 96 18.17 -23.51 -14.60
N THR A 97 17.96 -23.22 -15.88
CA THR A 97 16.74 -22.94 -16.66
C THR A 97 15.67 -24.04 -16.68
N SER A 98 15.42 -24.71 -15.57
CA SER A 98 14.20 -25.46 -15.33
C SER A 98 13.58 -24.88 -14.07
N GLU A 99 13.01 -23.69 -14.22
CA GLU A 99 12.53 -22.75 -13.18
C GLU A 99 11.43 -23.34 -12.27
N TYR A 100 11.05 -24.60 -12.49
CA TYR A 100 10.04 -25.34 -11.73
C TYR A 100 10.46 -26.80 -11.36
N ALA A 101 11.73 -27.18 -11.55
CA ALA A 101 12.15 -28.59 -11.47
C ALA A 101 11.93 -29.26 -10.10
N GLU A 102 11.90 -28.52 -9.01
CA GLU A 102 11.56 -29.06 -7.69
C GLU A 102 10.61 -28.12 -6.95
N GLN A 103 9.34 -28.09 -7.37
CA GLN A 103 8.28 -27.54 -6.53
C GLN A 103 8.29 -28.27 -5.19
N THR A 104 8.40 -27.52 -4.09
CA THR A 104 8.31 -28.08 -2.74
C THR A 104 6.90 -28.61 -2.48
N ASP A 105 6.73 -29.46 -1.48
CA ASP A 105 5.43 -30.06 -1.22
C ASP A 105 4.42 -29.01 -0.75
N LEU A 106 4.88 -27.98 -0.02
CA LEU A 106 4.03 -26.83 0.30
C LEU A 106 3.60 -26.08 -0.97
N LEU A 107 4.52 -25.81 -1.88
CA LEU A 107 4.20 -25.04 -3.08
C LEU A 107 3.18 -25.78 -3.97
N LYS A 108 3.35 -27.10 -4.14
CA LYS A 108 2.36 -27.95 -4.87
C LYS A 108 0.98 -27.88 -4.22
N LEU A 109 0.94 -27.97 -2.89
CA LEU A 109 -0.30 -27.90 -2.12
C LEU A 109 -0.99 -26.53 -2.30
N LEU A 110 -0.22 -25.44 -2.26
CA LEU A 110 -0.73 -24.09 -2.47
C LEU A 110 -1.20 -23.86 -3.92
N ILE A 111 -0.48 -24.39 -4.93
CA ILE A 111 -0.92 -24.35 -6.34
C ILE A 111 -2.28 -25.04 -6.49
N GLN A 112 -2.44 -26.21 -5.87
CA GLN A 112 -3.71 -26.94 -5.89
C GLN A 112 -4.84 -26.13 -5.23
N ASP A 113 -4.58 -25.54 -4.06
CA ASP A 113 -5.56 -24.69 -3.37
C ASP A 113 -5.95 -23.47 -4.21
N VAL A 114 -4.97 -22.75 -4.78
CA VAL A 114 -5.22 -21.59 -5.64
C VAL A 114 -6.11 -22.00 -6.82
N TYR A 115 -5.82 -23.12 -7.47
CA TYR A 115 -6.65 -23.63 -8.56
C TYR A 115 -8.08 -23.94 -8.11
N VAL A 116 -8.27 -24.63 -6.97
CA VAL A 116 -9.61 -24.99 -6.45
C VAL A 116 -10.42 -23.74 -6.08
N ARG A 117 -9.80 -22.79 -5.37
CA ARG A 117 -10.45 -21.51 -5.02
C ARG A 117 -10.84 -20.73 -6.27
N TRP A 118 -9.96 -20.69 -7.25
CA TRP A 118 -10.19 -19.96 -8.49
C TRP A 118 -11.28 -20.60 -9.34
N GLU A 119 -11.25 -21.92 -9.47
CA GLU A 119 -12.30 -22.71 -10.13
C GLU A 119 -13.67 -22.45 -9.49
N ALA A 120 -13.74 -22.42 -8.15
CA ALA A 120 -14.98 -22.11 -7.44
C ALA A 120 -15.50 -20.70 -7.76
N VAL A 121 -14.62 -19.70 -7.88
CA VAL A 121 -15.00 -18.31 -8.19
C VAL A 121 -15.39 -18.13 -9.65
N CYS A 122 -14.70 -18.80 -10.58
CA CYS A 122 -14.88 -18.58 -12.01
C CYS A 122 -15.94 -19.49 -12.65
N LYS A 123 -16.31 -20.61 -12.02
CA LYS A 123 -17.38 -21.49 -12.52
C LYS A 123 -18.71 -20.78 -12.72
N ASP A 124 -19.00 -19.75 -11.93
CA ASP A 124 -20.21 -18.93 -12.06
C ASP A 124 -20.14 -17.91 -13.21
N GLN A 125 -19.00 -17.80 -13.89
CA GLN A 125 -18.74 -16.90 -15.03
C GLN A 125 -18.28 -17.72 -16.25
N PRO A 126 -19.20 -18.28 -17.05
CA PRO A 126 -18.88 -19.23 -18.12
C PRO A 126 -17.81 -18.75 -19.10
N VAL A 127 -17.86 -17.46 -19.48
CA VAL A 127 -16.90 -16.87 -20.43
C VAL A 127 -15.49 -16.80 -19.83
N ILE A 128 -15.36 -16.41 -18.56
CA ILE A 128 -14.07 -16.39 -17.87
C ILE A 128 -13.55 -17.84 -17.73
N TRP A 129 -14.41 -18.77 -17.34
CA TRP A 129 -14.03 -20.17 -17.19
C TRP A 129 -13.59 -20.83 -18.51
N GLU A 130 -14.31 -20.56 -19.59
CA GLU A 130 -13.96 -21.04 -20.93
C GLU A 130 -12.60 -20.48 -21.39
N PHE A 131 -12.37 -19.18 -21.22
CA PHE A 131 -11.07 -18.57 -21.49
C PHE A 131 -9.93 -19.25 -20.73
N ILE A 132 -10.13 -19.50 -19.43
CA ILE A 132 -9.14 -20.18 -18.60
C ILE A 132 -8.86 -21.60 -19.10
N CYS A 133 -9.91 -22.35 -19.45
CA CYS A 133 -9.78 -23.70 -19.97
C CYS A 133 -9.03 -23.72 -21.31
N ASN A 134 -9.26 -22.74 -22.18
CA ASN A 134 -8.56 -22.60 -23.45
C ASN A 134 -7.08 -22.31 -23.22
N ILE A 135 -6.73 -21.33 -22.37
CA ILE A 135 -5.33 -21.04 -22.04
C ILE A 135 -4.62 -22.25 -21.41
N LYS A 136 -5.28 -22.98 -20.52
CA LYS A 136 -4.73 -24.21 -19.92
C LYS A 136 -4.42 -25.29 -20.97
N GLN A 137 -5.21 -25.37 -22.04
CA GLN A 137 -5.00 -26.32 -23.13
C GLN A 137 -3.93 -25.86 -24.12
N GLU A 138 -3.91 -24.57 -24.46
CA GLU A 138 -3.04 -23.99 -25.47
C GLU A 138 -1.63 -23.67 -24.92
N ASN A 139 -1.54 -23.23 -23.67
CA ASN A 139 -0.30 -22.81 -23.02
C ASN A 139 -0.28 -23.24 -21.54
N LYS A 140 -0.17 -24.55 -21.33
CA LYS A 140 -0.14 -25.15 -19.98
C LYS A 140 0.99 -24.60 -19.12
N ASP A 141 2.18 -24.39 -19.70
CA ASP A 141 3.36 -23.94 -18.94
C ASP A 141 3.14 -22.52 -18.38
N HIS A 142 2.59 -21.60 -19.18
CA HIS A 142 2.21 -20.25 -18.71
C HIS A 142 1.11 -20.30 -17.64
N PHE A 143 0.11 -21.16 -17.85
CA PHE A 143 -0.96 -21.35 -16.88
C PHE A 143 -0.43 -21.85 -15.52
N ASP A 144 0.43 -22.87 -15.53
CA ASP A 144 1.05 -23.44 -14.33
C ASP A 144 2.01 -22.42 -13.67
N ALA A 145 2.72 -21.60 -14.46
CA ALA A 145 3.56 -20.52 -13.98
C ALA A 145 2.76 -19.45 -13.21
N VAL A 146 1.62 -19.01 -13.76
CA VAL A 146 0.72 -18.04 -13.11
C VAL A 146 0.19 -18.59 -11.78
N LEU A 147 -0.22 -19.86 -11.74
CA LEU A 147 -0.63 -20.51 -10.48
C LEU A 147 0.52 -20.58 -9.47
N GLY A 148 1.72 -20.92 -9.95
CA GLY A 148 2.94 -20.94 -9.16
C GLY A 148 3.23 -19.59 -8.51
N HIS A 149 3.18 -18.49 -9.27
CA HIS A 149 3.42 -17.15 -8.75
C HIS A 149 2.38 -16.73 -7.69
N ILE A 150 1.11 -17.09 -7.89
CA ILE A 150 0.07 -16.80 -6.89
C ILE A 150 0.27 -17.63 -5.63
N ALA A 151 0.62 -18.90 -5.76
CA ALA A 151 0.96 -19.75 -4.61
C ALA A 151 2.21 -19.25 -3.87
N GLU A 152 3.16 -18.65 -4.59
CA GLU A 152 4.39 -18.09 -4.05
C GLU A 152 4.15 -16.79 -3.27
N TYR A 153 3.36 -15.86 -3.83
CA TYR A 153 3.27 -14.48 -3.35
C TYR A 153 1.87 -14.05 -2.84
N GLY A 154 0.85 -14.89 -3.00
CA GLY A 154 -0.52 -14.69 -2.48
C GLY A 154 -1.16 -13.34 -2.83
N THR A 155 -1.69 -12.64 -1.82
CA THR A 155 -2.36 -11.33 -1.97
C THR A 155 -1.44 -10.21 -2.44
N THR A 156 -0.13 -10.30 -2.18
CA THR A 156 0.85 -9.35 -2.71
C THR A 156 0.79 -9.30 -4.23
N TYR A 157 0.54 -10.46 -4.84
CA TYR A 157 0.48 -10.66 -6.28
C TYR A 157 -0.93 -10.53 -6.85
N THR A 158 -1.95 -11.00 -6.13
CA THR A 158 -3.36 -10.90 -6.56
C THR A 158 -4.04 -9.56 -6.27
N LYS A 159 -3.37 -8.66 -5.53
CA LYS A 159 -3.83 -7.32 -5.19
C LYS A 159 -5.24 -7.35 -4.57
N SER A 160 -6.09 -6.39 -4.94
CA SER A 160 -7.47 -6.28 -4.42
C SER A 160 -8.50 -7.12 -5.18
N SER A 161 -8.09 -7.88 -6.21
CA SER A 161 -8.97 -8.80 -6.95
C SER A 161 -8.17 -9.89 -7.65
N SER A 162 -8.30 -11.11 -7.13
CA SER A 162 -7.65 -12.31 -7.66
C SER A 162 -8.06 -12.60 -9.11
N VAL A 163 -9.35 -12.54 -9.43
CA VAL A 163 -9.85 -12.80 -10.79
C VAL A 163 -9.24 -11.82 -11.80
N LEU A 164 -9.22 -10.53 -11.49
CA LEU A 164 -8.62 -9.52 -12.37
C LEU A 164 -7.12 -9.72 -12.52
N ALA A 165 -6.41 -9.96 -11.42
CA ALA A 165 -4.97 -10.17 -11.45
C ALA A 165 -4.59 -11.38 -12.33
N ILE A 166 -5.31 -12.49 -12.17
CA ILE A 166 -5.06 -13.71 -12.96
C ILE A 166 -5.32 -13.47 -14.44
N ILE A 167 -6.47 -12.88 -14.80
CA ILE A 167 -6.81 -12.63 -16.20
C ILE A 167 -5.79 -11.71 -16.86
N LEU A 168 -5.31 -10.68 -16.16
CA LEU A 168 -4.23 -9.83 -16.65
C LEU A 168 -2.95 -10.63 -16.90
N GLN A 169 -2.56 -11.55 -16.03
CA GLN A 169 -1.33 -12.32 -16.24
C GLN A 169 -1.44 -13.36 -17.36
N LEU A 170 -2.60 -13.99 -17.50
CA LEU A 170 -2.84 -14.93 -18.61
C LEU A 170 -2.82 -14.22 -19.96
N LEU A 171 -3.35 -13.00 -20.03
CA LEU A 171 -3.37 -12.19 -21.25
C LEU A 171 -2.02 -11.58 -21.60
N PHE A 172 -1.23 -11.20 -20.60
CA PHE A 172 0.03 -10.48 -20.80
C PHE A 172 1.24 -11.36 -20.45
N GLN A 173 1.58 -12.27 -21.36
CA GLN A 173 2.73 -13.17 -21.21
C GLN A 173 4.04 -12.38 -21.05
N GLY A 174 4.90 -12.79 -20.11
CA GLY A 174 6.20 -12.17 -19.86
C GLY A 174 6.16 -10.81 -19.15
N ILE A 175 5.00 -10.38 -18.63
CA ILE A 175 4.96 -9.28 -17.67
C ILE A 175 5.44 -9.82 -16.31
N ASP A 176 6.66 -9.42 -15.96
CA ASP A 176 7.35 -9.66 -14.68
C ASP A 176 7.66 -11.12 -14.34
N ASP A 177 8.65 -11.72 -15.04
CA ASP A 177 9.40 -12.86 -14.50
C ASP A 177 10.07 -12.52 -13.15
N ASP A 178 10.16 -11.23 -12.81
CA ASP A 178 10.87 -10.71 -11.64
C ASP A 178 9.93 -9.90 -10.72
N CYS A 179 8.97 -10.61 -10.11
CA CYS A 179 7.99 -10.11 -9.15
C CYS A 179 8.60 -9.43 -7.91
N SER A 180 9.92 -9.60 -7.70
CA SER A 180 10.68 -9.05 -6.58
C SER A 180 10.95 -7.54 -6.68
N LYS A 181 10.79 -6.95 -7.88
CA LYS A 181 11.14 -5.54 -8.11
C LYS A 181 10.04 -4.59 -7.63
N THR A 182 10.46 -3.53 -6.94
CA THR A 182 9.63 -2.51 -6.26
C THR A 182 8.66 -1.74 -7.17
N GLN A 183 8.75 -1.89 -8.49
CA GLN A 183 7.76 -1.36 -9.44
C GLN A 183 7.62 -2.31 -10.62
N SER A 184 7.00 -3.45 -10.36
CA SER A 184 6.71 -4.47 -11.36
C SER A 184 5.80 -3.88 -12.46
N VAL A 185 6.05 -4.21 -13.72
CA VAL A 185 5.23 -3.79 -14.87
C VAL A 185 3.76 -4.19 -14.67
N PHE A 186 3.52 -5.34 -14.05
CA PHE A 186 2.22 -5.85 -13.66
C PHE A 186 1.51 -4.91 -12.69
N THR A 187 2.21 -4.38 -11.68
CA THR A 187 1.60 -3.41 -10.74
C THR A 187 1.14 -2.17 -11.50
N ALA A 188 1.98 -1.62 -12.38
CA ALA A 188 1.62 -0.48 -13.22
C ALA A 188 0.44 -0.80 -14.17
N LEU A 189 0.38 -2.02 -14.73
CA LEU A 189 -0.73 -2.49 -15.56
C LEU A 189 -2.02 -2.59 -14.75
N PHE A 190 -1.99 -3.25 -13.60
CA PHE A 190 -3.14 -3.41 -12.72
C PHE A 190 -3.69 -2.04 -12.28
N ASP A 191 -2.82 -1.13 -11.88
CA ASP A 191 -3.20 0.22 -11.46
C ASP A 191 -3.77 1.04 -12.62
N SER A 192 -3.13 0.97 -13.78
CA SER A 192 -3.64 1.64 -14.98
C SER A 192 -5.02 1.13 -15.38
N VAL A 193 -5.23 -0.19 -15.40
CA VAL A 193 -6.49 -0.80 -15.82
C VAL A 193 -7.60 -0.57 -14.79
N THR A 194 -7.30 -0.61 -13.49
CA THR A 194 -8.29 -0.30 -12.45
C THR A 194 -8.62 1.19 -12.33
N ARG A 195 -7.75 2.08 -12.83
CA ARG A 195 -7.98 3.53 -12.88
C ARG A 195 -8.70 3.96 -14.16
N GLU A 196 -8.23 3.47 -15.31
CA GLU A 196 -8.59 3.93 -16.65
C GLU A 196 -9.51 2.93 -17.39
N GLY A 197 -9.91 1.86 -16.71
CA GLY A 197 -10.72 0.78 -17.28
C GLY A 197 -9.93 0.02 -18.35
N LEU A 198 -10.65 -0.58 -19.30
CA LEU A 198 -10.05 -1.28 -20.43
C LEU A 198 -9.07 -0.41 -21.23
N GLN A 199 -9.30 0.91 -21.33
CA GLN A 199 -8.38 1.79 -22.06
C GLN A 199 -6.98 1.85 -21.43
N GLY A 200 -6.84 1.54 -20.14
CA GLY A 200 -5.53 1.46 -19.47
C GLY A 200 -4.60 0.43 -20.10
N CYS A 201 -5.13 -0.63 -20.71
CA CYS A 201 -4.31 -1.64 -21.41
C CYS A 201 -3.50 -1.08 -22.58
N ARG A 202 -3.93 0.04 -23.18
CA ARG A 202 -3.22 0.65 -24.32
C ARG A 202 -1.81 1.11 -23.95
N HIS A 203 -1.57 1.48 -22.68
CA HIS A 203 -0.23 1.86 -22.21
C HIS A 203 0.75 0.68 -22.18
N PHE A 204 0.22 -0.54 -22.24
CA PHE A 204 0.96 -1.80 -22.15
C PHE A 204 0.87 -2.62 -23.43
N ALA A 205 0.47 -2.00 -24.56
CA ALA A 205 0.30 -2.66 -25.86
C ALA A 205 1.56 -3.38 -26.38
N LYS A 206 2.75 -3.07 -25.85
CA LYS A 206 4.00 -3.76 -26.19
C LYS A 206 4.15 -5.15 -25.55
N TYR A 207 3.30 -5.51 -24.61
CA TYR A 207 3.35 -6.77 -23.84
C TYR A 207 2.20 -7.73 -24.16
N ILE A 208 1.37 -7.38 -25.15
CA ILE A 208 0.21 -8.17 -25.58
C ILE A 208 0.16 -8.10 -27.11
N SER A 209 -0.28 -9.17 -27.76
CA SER A 209 -0.44 -9.12 -29.22
C SER A 209 -1.50 -8.07 -29.58
N GLU A 210 -1.36 -7.42 -30.73
CA GLU A 210 -2.33 -6.42 -31.17
C GLU A 210 -3.72 -7.03 -31.38
N ASP A 211 -3.79 -8.29 -31.83
CA ASP A 211 -5.03 -9.03 -32.02
C ASP A 211 -5.72 -9.30 -30.68
N ASP A 212 -4.99 -9.83 -29.68
CA ASP A 212 -5.55 -10.08 -28.34
C ASP A 212 -6.00 -8.77 -27.68
N LEU A 213 -5.19 -7.70 -27.79
CA LEU A 213 -5.55 -6.39 -27.25
C LEU A 213 -6.83 -5.85 -27.90
N ASN A 214 -6.93 -5.94 -29.23
CA ASN A 214 -8.12 -5.50 -29.95
C ASN A 214 -9.34 -6.35 -29.59
N GLU A 215 -9.16 -7.66 -29.39
CA GLU A 215 -10.23 -8.54 -28.91
C GLU A 215 -10.76 -8.07 -27.54
N GLN A 216 -9.85 -7.85 -26.59
CA GLN A 216 -10.22 -7.41 -25.24
C GLN A 216 -10.86 -6.01 -25.22
N LEU A 217 -10.44 -5.10 -26.09
CA LEU A 217 -10.96 -3.73 -26.13
C LEU A 217 -12.33 -3.60 -26.82
N ASN A 218 -12.59 -4.43 -27.83
CA ASN A 218 -13.77 -4.28 -28.69
C ASN A 218 -14.96 -5.17 -28.28
N GLN A 219 -14.71 -6.30 -27.62
CA GLN A 219 -15.78 -7.18 -27.18
C GLN A 219 -16.44 -6.69 -25.89
N SER A 220 -17.77 -6.68 -25.84
CA SER A 220 -18.54 -6.27 -24.66
C SER A 220 -18.51 -7.28 -23.52
N GLU A 221 -18.03 -8.49 -23.77
CA GLU A 221 -17.98 -9.60 -22.83
C GLU A 221 -16.62 -10.29 -22.87
N SER A 222 -15.56 -9.55 -23.23
CA SER A 222 -14.21 -10.12 -23.19
C SER A 222 -13.88 -10.60 -21.76
N PRO A 223 -13.00 -11.60 -21.59
CA PRO A 223 -12.57 -12.06 -20.27
C PRO A 223 -12.07 -10.92 -19.39
N LEU A 224 -11.30 -9.99 -19.95
CA LEU A 224 -10.82 -8.81 -19.23
C LEU A 224 -11.94 -7.84 -18.85
N PHE A 225 -12.90 -7.58 -19.75
CA PHE A 225 -14.06 -6.76 -19.45
C PHE A 225 -14.85 -7.35 -18.27
N LEU A 226 -15.11 -8.66 -18.28
CA LEU A 226 -15.86 -9.33 -17.22
C LEU A 226 -15.11 -9.31 -15.89
N ALA A 227 -13.79 -9.56 -15.90
CA ALA A 227 -12.96 -9.50 -14.69
C ALA A 227 -12.94 -8.09 -14.08
N LEU A 228 -12.78 -7.04 -14.90
CA LEU A 228 -12.87 -5.64 -14.45
C LEU A 228 -14.27 -5.29 -13.95
N ARG A 229 -15.30 -5.78 -14.65
CA ARG A 229 -16.69 -5.58 -14.24
C ARG A 229 -16.92 -6.17 -12.85
N MET A 230 -16.41 -7.38 -12.56
CA MET A 230 -16.46 -7.99 -11.23
C MET A 230 -15.71 -7.13 -10.19
N TYR A 231 -14.55 -6.60 -10.53
CA TYR A 231 -13.81 -5.67 -9.67
C TYR A 231 -14.65 -4.44 -9.28
N TYR A 232 -15.30 -3.80 -10.25
CA TYR A 232 -16.13 -2.61 -10.01
C TYR A 232 -17.49 -2.91 -9.38
N CYS A 233 -18.05 -4.11 -9.58
CA CYS A 233 -19.32 -4.55 -8.98
C CYS A 233 -19.30 -4.47 -7.44
N GLY A 234 -18.14 -4.68 -6.80
CA GLY A 234 -18.01 -4.52 -5.35
C GLY A 234 -17.98 -3.06 -4.88
N LYS A 235 -17.47 -2.15 -5.71
CA LYS A 235 -17.09 -0.78 -5.31
C LYS A 235 -18.15 0.27 -5.66
N ILE A 236 -18.70 0.22 -6.88
CA ILE A 236 -19.66 1.24 -7.34
C ILE A 236 -20.94 1.26 -6.49
N PRO A 237 -21.58 0.13 -6.18
CA PRO A 237 -22.77 0.13 -5.33
C PRO A 237 -22.51 0.70 -3.93
N GLU A 238 -21.33 0.48 -3.37
CA GLU A 238 -20.92 1.00 -2.06
C GLU A 238 -20.82 2.53 -2.09
N ILE A 239 -20.08 3.08 -3.06
CA ILE A 239 -19.92 4.54 -3.23
C ILE A 239 -21.28 5.19 -3.50
N PHE A 240 -22.13 4.58 -4.34
CA PHE A 240 -23.45 5.13 -4.65
C PHE A 240 -24.35 5.13 -3.41
N LYS A 241 -24.30 4.08 -2.59
CA LYS A 241 -25.00 4.02 -1.29
C LYS A 241 -24.49 5.09 -0.32
N GLN A 242 -23.17 5.30 -0.22
CA GLN A 242 -22.56 6.35 0.60
C GLN A 242 -23.12 7.74 0.25
N HIS A 243 -23.33 8.00 -1.04
CA HIS A 243 -23.90 9.26 -1.55
C HIS A 243 -25.43 9.25 -1.67
N LYS A 244 -26.10 8.22 -1.12
CA LYS A 244 -27.56 8.03 -1.14
C LYS A 244 -28.14 8.07 -2.56
N ILE A 245 -27.41 7.62 -3.57
CA ILE A 245 -27.87 7.55 -4.97
C ILE A 245 -28.60 6.21 -5.14
N PRO A 246 -29.93 6.17 -5.28
CA PRO A 246 -30.65 4.91 -5.41
C PRO A 246 -30.37 4.29 -6.78
N ASP A 247 -30.39 2.96 -6.86
CA ASP A 247 -30.43 2.31 -8.16
C ASP A 247 -31.78 2.61 -8.82
N THR A 248 -31.73 3.10 -10.06
CA THR A 248 -32.94 3.47 -10.79
C THR A 248 -33.60 2.22 -11.37
N LYS A 249 -34.88 2.30 -11.74
CA LYS A 249 -35.58 1.22 -12.46
C LYS A 249 -34.89 0.79 -13.76
N HIS A 250 -33.96 1.61 -14.27
CA HIS A 250 -33.19 1.35 -15.49
C HIS A 250 -31.77 0.83 -15.21
N GLY A 251 -31.46 0.37 -13.99
CA GLY A 251 -30.16 -0.22 -13.65
C GLY A 251 -29.02 0.79 -13.75
N LEU A 252 -29.12 1.89 -12.99
CA LEU A 252 -28.08 2.92 -12.95
C LEU A 252 -26.74 2.31 -12.49
N TYR A 253 -26.77 1.41 -11.52
CA TYR A 253 -25.56 0.79 -10.99
C TYR A 253 -24.87 -0.05 -12.05
N SER A 254 -25.61 -0.91 -12.75
CA SER A 254 -25.06 -1.72 -13.85
C SER A 254 -24.48 -0.83 -14.95
N LEU A 255 -25.20 0.23 -15.33
CA LEU A 255 -24.72 1.15 -16.35
C LEU A 255 -23.45 1.89 -15.93
N ALA A 256 -23.36 2.32 -14.67
CA ALA A 256 -22.16 2.95 -14.13
C ALA A 256 -20.99 1.96 -14.12
N ILE A 257 -21.23 0.72 -13.70
CA ILE A 257 -20.26 -0.37 -13.73
C ILE A 257 -19.74 -0.57 -15.15
N ASP A 258 -20.60 -0.78 -16.14
CA ASP A 258 -20.16 -1.05 -17.52
C ASP A 258 -19.38 0.12 -18.12
N ASN A 259 -19.78 1.37 -17.81
CA ASN A 259 -19.07 2.55 -18.29
C ASN A 259 -17.71 2.77 -17.62
N VAL A 260 -17.60 2.49 -16.31
CA VAL A 260 -16.33 2.54 -15.58
C VAL A 260 -15.41 1.41 -16.03
N THR A 261 -15.94 0.20 -16.26
CA THR A 261 -15.19 -0.92 -16.84
C THR A 261 -14.54 -0.53 -18.17
N ARG A 262 -15.26 0.18 -19.05
CA ARG A 262 -14.72 0.57 -20.37
C ARG A 262 -13.74 1.73 -20.30
N ASN A 263 -14.08 2.78 -19.56
CA ASN A 263 -13.45 4.09 -19.69
C ASN A 263 -12.70 4.56 -18.44
N GLY A 264 -12.73 3.76 -17.38
CA GLY A 264 -12.19 4.12 -16.08
C GLY A 264 -13.14 4.96 -15.25
N TRP A 265 -12.71 5.25 -14.03
CA TRP A 265 -13.53 5.88 -13.00
C TRP A 265 -14.11 7.23 -13.43
N LEU A 266 -13.27 8.19 -13.81
CA LEU A 266 -13.73 9.57 -14.08
C LEU A 266 -14.66 9.63 -15.30
N LYS A 267 -14.20 9.09 -16.44
CA LYS A 267 -14.97 9.08 -17.68
C LYS A 267 -16.24 8.23 -17.55
N GLY A 268 -16.16 7.10 -16.85
CA GLY A 268 -17.29 6.22 -16.61
C GLY A 268 -18.38 6.87 -15.77
N ILE A 269 -18.01 7.53 -14.67
CA ILE A 269 -18.95 8.27 -13.82
C ILE A 269 -19.51 9.51 -14.54
N GLU A 270 -18.70 10.20 -15.33
CA GLU A 270 -19.15 11.32 -16.16
C GLU A 270 -20.21 10.90 -17.18
N SER A 271 -20.07 9.72 -17.80
CA SER A 271 -21.03 9.22 -18.79
C SER A 271 -22.45 9.00 -18.23
N VAL A 272 -22.58 8.78 -16.92
CA VAL A 272 -23.87 8.60 -16.23
C VAL A 272 -24.35 9.85 -15.50
N LYS A 273 -23.66 10.99 -15.65
CA LYS A 273 -23.98 12.27 -14.99
C LYS A 273 -25.44 12.69 -15.16
N SER A 274 -26.01 12.52 -16.35
CA SER A 274 -27.41 12.89 -16.64
C SER A 274 -28.45 12.08 -15.86
N LYS A 275 -28.05 10.93 -15.31
CA LYS A 275 -28.91 10.03 -14.52
C LYS A 275 -28.71 10.20 -13.00
N ILE A 276 -27.76 11.03 -12.58
CA ILE A 276 -27.46 11.30 -11.17
C ILE A 276 -28.03 12.68 -10.81
N PRO A 277 -28.74 12.84 -9.67
CA PRO A 277 -29.20 14.14 -9.22
C PRO A 277 -28.02 15.14 -9.12
N PRO A 278 -28.11 16.34 -9.70
CA PRO A 278 -26.99 17.29 -9.75
C PRO A 278 -26.36 17.59 -8.39
N ILE A 279 -27.16 17.64 -7.32
CA ILE A 279 -26.71 17.87 -5.94
C ILE A 279 -25.83 16.73 -5.38
N LYS A 280 -25.95 15.51 -5.92
CA LYS A 280 -25.19 14.33 -5.49
C LYS A 280 -23.98 14.05 -6.38
N TYR A 281 -23.97 14.58 -7.60
CA TYR A 281 -22.91 14.31 -8.57
C TYR A 281 -21.55 14.88 -8.15
N GLN A 282 -21.52 16.11 -7.63
CA GLN A 282 -20.24 16.74 -7.21
C GLN A 282 -19.57 16.02 -6.03
N PRO A 283 -20.28 15.70 -4.92
CA PRO A 283 -19.68 14.90 -3.84
C PRO A 283 -19.21 13.50 -4.28
N LEU A 284 -19.97 12.86 -5.18
CA LEU A 284 -19.58 11.58 -5.77
C LEU A 284 -18.26 11.73 -6.53
N LEU A 285 -18.15 12.73 -7.40
CA LEU A 285 -16.95 12.96 -8.21
C LEU A 285 -15.73 13.23 -7.33
N GLN A 286 -15.87 14.05 -6.28
CA GLN A 286 -14.80 14.30 -5.31
C GLN A 286 -14.34 13.03 -4.58
N THR A 287 -15.28 12.14 -4.25
CA THR A 287 -14.95 10.84 -3.63
C THR A 287 -14.14 9.97 -4.59
N VAL A 288 -14.57 9.91 -5.85
CA VAL A 288 -13.88 9.15 -6.90
C VAL A 288 -12.48 9.72 -7.17
N GLU A 289 -12.33 11.03 -7.25
CA GLU A 289 -11.03 11.70 -7.41
C GLU A 289 -10.09 11.43 -6.22
N ALA A 290 -10.63 11.47 -4.99
CA ALA A 290 -9.87 11.15 -3.79
C ALA A 290 -9.39 9.68 -3.80
N MET A 291 -10.24 8.74 -4.24
CA MET A 291 -9.86 7.33 -4.37
C MET A 291 -8.74 7.12 -5.39
N ILE A 292 -8.82 7.76 -6.56
CA ILE A 292 -7.79 7.68 -7.60
C ILE A 292 -6.48 8.30 -7.11
N THR A 293 -6.57 9.45 -6.43
CA THR A 293 -5.41 10.16 -5.88
C THR A 293 -4.74 9.33 -4.78
N PHE A 294 -5.53 8.69 -3.93
CA PHE A 294 -5.03 7.80 -2.88
C PHE A 294 -4.28 6.61 -3.46
N ALA A 295 -4.84 5.97 -4.50
CA ALA A 295 -4.17 4.89 -5.21
C ALA A 295 -2.84 5.35 -5.86
N SER A 296 -2.82 6.55 -6.43
CA SER A 296 -1.63 7.09 -7.12
C SER A 296 -0.53 7.55 -6.15
N LYS A 297 -0.86 7.93 -4.90
CA LYS A 297 0.12 8.33 -3.88
C LYS A 297 0.95 7.16 -3.33
N HIS A 298 0.57 5.93 -3.66
CA HIS A 298 1.36 4.74 -3.35
C HIS A 298 2.33 4.34 -4.47
N GLU A 299 2.43 5.12 -5.56
CA GLU A 299 3.47 4.96 -6.58
C GLU A 299 4.71 5.84 -6.27
N PRO A 300 5.94 5.29 -6.29
CA PRO A 300 7.14 6.11 -6.33
C PRO A 300 7.23 6.81 -7.70
N SER A 301 7.00 8.12 -7.72
CA SER A 301 7.00 8.92 -8.94
C SER A 301 8.39 9.08 -9.54
N THR A 302 8.54 8.88 -10.85
CA THR A 302 9.74 9.21 -11.64
C THR A 302 9.60 10.58 -12.37
N SER A 303 10.48 11.52 -12.00
CA SER A 303 10.92 12.76 -12.70
C SER A 303 10.01 14.02 -12.77
N ASN A 304 10.47 15.16 -12.25
CA ASN A 304 11.12 16.28 -12.98
C ASN A 304 11.45 17.47 -12.04
N GLN A 305 12.56 18.15 -12.32
CA GLN A 305 13.28 19.09 -11.45
C GLN A 305 12.55 20.41 -11.14
N VAL A 306 12.40 20.74 -9.85
CA VAL A 306 12.36 22.12 -9.31
C VAL A 306 13.07 22.13 -7.95
N THR A 307 14.00 23.07 -7.77
CA THR A 307 14.90 23.22 -6.62
C THR A 307 14.18 23.33 -5.28
N LYS A 308 14.35 22.34 -4.39
CA LYS A 308 13.81 22.35 -3.01
C LYS A 308 14.80 21.76 -2.01
N THR A 309 15.06 22.47 -0.92
CA THR A 309 16.01 22.11 0.15
C THR A 309 15.24 21.71 1.40
N MET A 310 15.51 20.54 1.99
CA MET A 310 14.77 20.07 3.16
C MET A 310 15.49 19.02 4.02
N THR A 311 15.30 19.13 5.33
CA THR A 311 15.95 18.46 6.47
C THR A 311 15.08 17.33 7.07
N SER A 312 15.34 16.04 6.80
CA SER A 312 15.43 14.86 7.72
C SER A 312 15.44 13.50 6.96
N SER A 313 15.59 12.35 7.66
CA SER A 313 16.40 11.14 7.36
C SER A 313 15.77 9.71 7.51
N THR A 314 16.21 8.66 6.75
CA THR A 314 16.04 7.19 6.96
C THR A 314 16.93 6.28 6.05
N VAL A 315 17.35 5.08 6.53
CA VAL A 315 17.80 3.86 5.78
C VAL A 315 17.44 2.59 6.59
N THR A 316 17.34 1.49 5.83
CA THR A 316 17.01 0.07 6.02
C THR A 316 17.75 -0.76 7.09
N THR A 317 17.17 -1.95 7.27
CA THR A 317 17.33 -3.02 8.26
C THR A 317 18.70 -3.67 8.42
N GLY A 318 19.02 -4.01 9.66
CA GLY A 318 19.95 -5.06 10.10
C GLY A 318 19.55 -5.50 11.51
N GLU A 319 19.18 -6.77 11.67
CA GLU A 319 18.69 -7.39 12.89
C GLU A 319 19.74 -7.43 14.00
N THR A 320 19.30 -7.18 15.24
CA THR A 320 19.71 -7.94 16.44
C THR A 320 18.73 -7.63 17.58
N THR A 321 18.38 -8.70 18.28
CA THR A 321 17.37 -8.84 19.31
C THR A 321 17.62 -7.98 20.56
N SER A 322 16.76 -6.98 20.81
CA SER A 322 16.34 -6.47 22.14
C SER A 322 15.44 -5.22 21.96
N PRO A 323 14.36 -5.05 22.75
CA PRO A 323 13.38 -3.99 22.54
C PRO A 323 13.97 -2.65 23.02
N ASN A 324 13.86 -1.62 22.16
CA ASN A 324 13.94 -0.17 22.42
C ASN A 324 14.76 0.52 21.33
N LYS A 325 14.10 1.13 20.35
CA LYS A 325 14.80 1.92 19.33
C LYS A 325 13.97 3.17 19.01
N ASN A 326 14.43 4.38 19.42
CA ASN A 326 13.79 5.68 19.11
C ASN A 326 14.76 6.80 18.63
N LEU A 327 14.45 7.67 17.64
CA LEU A 327 15.09 8.99 17.44
C LEU A 327 14.18 10.09 18.02
N GLY A 328 14.50 10.49 19.24
CA GLY A 328 13.68 11.36 20.07
C GLY A 328 12.43 10.63 20.57
N GLU A 329 12.48 10.12 21.80
CA GLU A 329 11.34 9.47 22.45
C GLU A 329 10.09 10.38 22.44
N THR A 330 8.90 9.78 22.50
CA THR A 330 7.65 10.54 22.64
C THR A 330 7.76 11.48 23.84
N GLY A 331 7.41 12.75 23.64
CA GLY A 331 7.58 13.79 24.67
C GLY A 331 8.94 14.49 24.70
N THR A 332 9.89 14.20 23.80
CA THR A 332 11.16 14.97 23.67
C THR A 332 10.99 16.39 23.13
N GLY A 333 9.80 16.75 22.64
CA GLY A 333 9.49 18.11 22.16
C GLY A 333 9.72 18.34 20.67
N LYS A 334 9.66 17.30 19.83
CA LYS A 334 9.80 17.38 18.36
C LYS A 334 8.80 18.36 17.74
N SER A 335 7.51 18.10 17.89
CA SER A 335 6.42 18.93 17.34
C SER A 335 6.48 20.37 17.88
N THR A 336 6.76 20.55 19.17
CA THR A 336 6.95 21.88 19.78
C THR A 336 8.14 22.63 19.16
N THR A 337 9.23 21.91 18.85
CA THR A 337 10.42 22.49 18.20
C THR A 337 10.11 22.87 16.75
N VAL A 338 9.34 22.07 16.01
CA VAL A 338 8.88 22.41 14.65
C VAL A 338 8.03 23.68 14.67
N GLN A 339 7.07 23.80 15.60
CA GLN A 339 6.28 25.01 15.77
C GLN A 339 7.15 26.23 16.09
N PHE A 340 8.12 26.08 17.00
CA PHE A 340 9.06 27.15 17.35
C PHE A 340 9.93 27.60 16.16
N LEU A 341 10.53 26.64 15.44
CA LEU A 341 11.36 26.92 14.26
C LEU A 341 10.55 27.49 13.09
N ALA A 342 9.25 27.22 13.04
CA ALA A 342 8.33 27.86 12.11
C ALA A 342 7.96 29.30 12.50
N GLY A 343 8.54 29.85 13.57
CA GLY A 343 8.31 31.23 13.98
C GLY A 343 7.00 31.46 14.74
N CYS A 344 6.38 30.39 15.26
CA CYS A 344 5.22 30.56 16.13
C CYS A 344 5.61 31.25 17.43
N LYS A 345 4.75 32.14 17.93
CA LYS A 345 4.89 32.68 19.29
C LYS A 345 4.46 31.62 20.29
N MET A 346 5.37 31.28 21.20
CA MET A 346 5.19 30.22 22.19
C MET A 346 5.04 30.82 23.59
N SER A 347 4.20 30.22 24.44
CA SER A 347 4.14 30.53 25.86
C SER A 347 3.95 29.28 26.71
N VAL A 348 4.30 29.37 27.99
CA VAL A 348 4.03 28.31 28.97
C VAL A 348 2.57 28.43 29.40
N THR A 349 1.85 27.32 29.29
CA THR A 349 0.45 27.19 29.68
C THR A 349 0.30 26.03 30.66
N LYS A 350 -0.62 26.15 31.63
CA LYS A 350 -0.95 25.06 32.55
C LYS A 350 -2.02 24.17 31.93
N VAL A 351 -1.65 22.95 31.59
CA VAL A 351 -2.56 21.94 31.06
C VAL A 351 -2.92 20.97 32.17
N ARG A 352 -4.21 20.77 32.39
CA ARG A 352 -4.72 19.80 33.37
C ARG A 352 -4.45 18.38 32.88
N ILE A 353 -3.68 17.60 33.63
CA ILE A 353 -3.36 16.20 33.27
C ILE A 353 -4.43 15.24 33.78
N ASN A 354 -4.95 15.46 34.99
CA ASN A 354 -6.00 14.64 35.61
C ASN A 354 -6.88 15.49 36.54
N SER A 355 -7.73 14.87 37.37
CA SER A 355 -8.64 15.59 38.26
C SER A 355 -7.93 16.56 39.22
N GLU A 356 -6.65 16.33 39.55
CA GLU A 356 -5.95 17.04 40.62
C GLU A 356 -4.59 17.63 40.23
N ALA A 357 -4.05 17.30 39.05
CA ALA A 357 -2.71 17.71 38.61
C ALA A 357 -2.71 18.56 37.33
N TYR A 358 -1.80 19.54 37.28
CA TYR A 358 -1.48 20.35 36.11
C TYR A 358 -0.01 20.15 35.74
N SER A 359 0.29 20.21 34.44
CA SER A 359 1.66 20.35 33.94
C SER A 359 1.80 21.63 33.17
N ASP A 360 2.95 22.27 33.33
CA ASP A 360 3.38 23.32 32.44
C ASP A 360 3.68 22.71 31.06
N HIS A 361 3.15 23.33 30.01
CA HIS A 361 3.31 22.91 28.62
C HIS A 361 3.53 24.14 27.74
N ILE A 362 4.52 24.04 26.85
CA ILE A 362 4.83 25.10 25.90
C ILE A 362 3.94 24.91 24.66
N THR A 363 3.10 25.89 24.35
CA THR A 363 2.18 25.86 23.21
C THR A 363 2.16 27.19 22.46
N THR A 364 1.58 27.21 21.26
CA THR A 364 1.42 28.42 20.44
C THR A 364 0.32 29.33 20.97
N THR A 365 0.57 30.64 21.00
CA THR A 365 -0.42 31.64 21.46
C THR A 365 -1.18 32.36 20.34
N GLU A 366 -0.74 32.20 19.09
CA GLU A 366 -1.29 32.88 17.92
C GLU A 366 -1.70 31.87 16.84
N PRO A 367 -2.62 32.24 15.93
CA PRO A 367 -2.96 31.41 14.78
C PRO A 367 -1.72 31.06 13.95
N PHE A 368 -1.71 29.86 13.38
CA PHE A 368 -0.59 29.40 12.58
C PHE A 368 -0.45 30.23 11.31
N LYS A 369 0.78 30.71 11.05
CA LYS A 369 1.13 31.43 9.83
C LYS A 369 1.12 30.50 8.60
N TYR A 370 1.50 29.22 8.78
CA TYR A 370 1.62 28.24 7.71
C TYR A 370 0.59 27.12 7.89
N PRO A 371 -0.20 26.78 6.86
CA PRO A 371 -1.26 25.75 6.95
C PRO A 371 -0.75 24.38 7.41
N GLY A 372 0.47 23.99 7.05
CA GLY A 372 1.04 22.70 7.44
C GLY A 372 1.19 22.52 8.96
N LEU A 373 1.21 23.60 9.74
CA LEU A 373 1.28 23.55 11.21
C LEU A 373 -0.03 23.09 11.86
N GLU A 374 -1.17 23.17 11.17
CA GLU A 374 -2.47 22.69 11.69
C GLU A 374 -2.43 21.20 12.02
N HIS A 375 -1.53 20.46 11.38
CA HIS A 375 -1.33 19.02 11.57
C HIS A 375 -0.17 18.68 12.51
N VAL A 376 0.55 19.69 13.03
CA VAL A 376 1.64 19.51 14.00
C VAL A 376 1.07 19.73 15.40
N ILE A 377 0.68 18.63 16.05
CA ILE A 377 0.00 18.68 17.36
C ILE A 377 1.03 18.58 18.48
N SER A 378 1.06 19.57 19.38
CA SER A 378 1.86 19.54 20.60
C SER A 378 0.96 19.57 21.84
N SER A 379 0.91 18.45 22.58
CA SER A 379 0.10 18.35 23.80
C SER A 379 0.76 17.43 24.82
N PRO A 380 0.70 17.73 26.12
CA PRO A 380 1.22 16.86 27.17
C PRO A 380 0.32 15.64 27.41
N LEU A 381 -0.91 15.66 26.87
CA LEU A 381 -1.88 14.57 26.95
C LEU A 381 -1.95 13.73 25.67
N CYS A 382 -1.32 14.16 24.58
CA CYS A 382 -1.26 13.36 23.37
C CYS A 382 -0.39 12.13 23.64
N ARG A 383 -1.03 10.94 23.63
CA ARG A 383 -0.34 9.74 23.15
C ARG A 383 -0.01 10.02 21.68
N SER A 384 1.20 9.69 21.27
CA SER A 384 1.79 10.19 20.03
C SER A 384 0.84 10.06 18.84
N GLU A 385 0.31 11.20 18.37
CA GLU A 385 -0.63 11.27 17.26
C GLU A 385 0.09 11.40 15.91
N THR A 386 1.41 11.65 15.93
CA THR A 386 2.23 11.76 14.72
C THR A 386 2.42 10.37 14.12
N ARG A 387 1.40 9.88 13.44
CA ARG A 387 1.39 8.57 12.77
C ARG A 387 2.10 8.57 11.42
N TYR A 388 2.40 9.76 10.91
CA TYR A 388 3.02 10.01 9.61
C TYR A 388 3.92 11.24 9.70
N LEU A 389 4.88 11.34 8.81
CA LEU A 389 5.72 12.51 8.67
C LEU A 389 4.88 13.72 8.20
N THR A 390 4.89 14.79 8.99
CA THR A 390 4.10 16.02 8.71
C THR A 390 5.04 17.13 8.24
N PRO A 391 5.03 17.48 6.94
CA PRO A 391 5.87 18.55 6.40
C PRO A 391 5.25 19.94 6.60
N VAL A 392 6.07 20.89 7.02
CA VAL A 392 5.74 22.32 7.14
C VAL A 392 6.68 23.12 6.25
N THR A 393 6.20 23.65 5.13
CA THR A 393 7.01 24.45 4.20
C THR A 393 7.02 25.92 4.63
N ILE A 394 8.22 26.47 4.78
CA ILE A 394 8.47 27.85 5.24
C ILE A 394 9.34 28.55 4.19
N PRO A 395 8.92 29.71 3.67
CA PRO A 395 9.76 30.52 2.79
C PRO A 395 11.05 30.95 3.52
N LEU A 396 12.22 30.79 2.90
CA LEU A 396 13.50 31.17 3.49
C LEU A 396 13.55 32.65 3.86
N LYS A 397 12.86 33.51 3.10
CA LYS A 397 12.72 34.93 3.41
C LYS A 397 12.14 35.22 4.80
N ASP A 398 11.33 34.31 5.32
CA ASP A 398 10.68 34.46 6.63
C ASP A 398 11.60 34.04 7.78
N VAL A 399 12.69 33.32 7.50
CA VAL A 399 13.65 32.80 8.48
C VAL A 399 14.99 33.55 8.42
N LEU A 400 15.50 33.78 7.22
CA LEU A 400 16.83 34.36 6.96
C LEU A 400 16.78 35.82 6.48
N GLY A 401 15.59 36.32 6.12
CA GLY A 401 15.36 37.71 5.71
C GLY A 401 15.02 37.90 4.23
N ALA A 402 14.51 39.09 3.88
CA ALA A 402 13.81 39.36 2.61
C ALA A 402 14.59 39.08 1.30
N TYR A 403 15.91 38.93 1.36
CA TYR A 403 16.76 38.69 0.19
C TYR A 403 16.99 37.21 -0.12
N GLU A 404 16.58 36.31 0.78
CA GLU A 404 16.77 34.87 0.60
C GLU A 404 15.60 34.26 -0.17
N ASN A 405 15.93 33.51 -1.22
CA ASN A 405 14.96 32.87 -2.12
C ASN A 405 14.91 31.37 -1.89
N GLY A 406 13.71 30.81 -2.02
CA GLY A 406 13.44 29.38 -1.84
C GLY A 406 12.73 29.10 -0.53
N ASP A 407 12.58 27.81 -0.24
CA ASP A 407 11.84 27.31 0.91
C ASP A 407 12.71 26.36 1.73
N ILE A 408 12.51 26.36 3.04
CA ILE A 408 12.88 25.28 3.93
C ILE A 408 11.61 24.58 4.36
N THR A 409 11.58 23.26 4.25
CA THR A 409 10.48 22.51 4.86
C THR A 409 11.02 21.89 6.15
N LEU A 410 10.20 21.88 7.20
CA LEU A 410 10.45 21.16 8.46
C LEU A 410 9.58 19.89 8.48
N CYS A 411 10.16 18.74 8.80
CA CYS A 411 9.41 17.49 9.03
C CYS A 411 9.19 17.31 10.52
N ASP A 412 7.94 17.24 10.98
CA ASP A 412 7.65 16.57 12.26
C ASP A 412 7.55 15.07 12.00
N ALA A 413 8.36 14.28 12.70
CA ALA A 413 8.42 12.84 12.53
C ALA A 413 7.80 12.12 13.74
N PRO A 414 7.22 10.92 13.54
CA PRO A 414 6.75 10.07 14.62
C PRO A 414 7.79 9.91 15.72
N GLY A 415 7.34 9.70 16.96
CA GLY A 415 8.20 9.07 17.94
C GLY A 415 8.53 7.68 17.40
N ILE A 416 9.81 7.43 17.12
CA ILE A 416 10.22 6.05 16.87
C ILE A 416 9.85 5.24 18.15
N GLY A 417 9.44 3.97 18.04
CA GLY A 417 9.00 3.15 19.17
C GLY A 417 7.61 3.49 19.74
N ASP A 418 6.82 4.29 19.03
CA ASP A 418 5.39 4.39 19.31
C ASP A 418 4.70 3.07 18.97
N THR A 419 3.96 2.54 19.95
CA THR A 419 3.40 1.18 19.99
C THR A 419 2.19 0.97 19.06
N ALA A 420 2.18 1.57 17.87
CA ALA A 420 1.08 1.45 16.92
C ALA A 420 1.17 0.19 16.03
N GLY A 421 2.20 -0.64 16.22
CA GLY A 421 2.42 -1.90 15.52
C GLY A 421 3.54 -1.80 14.48
N PRO A 422 4.18 -2.94 14.14
CA PRO A 422 5.28 -2.99 13.16
C PRO A 422 4.88 -2.47 11.77
N GLU A 423 3.60 -2.54 11.40
CA GLU A 423 3.07 -2.02 10.14
C GLU A 423 3.13 -0.50 10.08
N VAL A 424 2.82 0.17 11.20
CA VAL A 424 2.86 1.63 11.30
C VAL A 424 4.30 2.12 11.30
N ASP A 425 5.20 1.41 11.97
CA ASP A 425 6.64 1.69 11.91
C ASP A 425 7.19 1.53 10.48
N LEU A 426 6.79 0.49 9.76
CA LEU A 426 7.18 0.29 8.37
C LEU A 426 6.64 1.41 7.47
N ALA A 427 5.36 1.74 7.57
CA ALA A 427 4.74 2.83 6.79
C ALA A 427 5.42 4.18 7.04
N ASN A 428 5.78 4.44 8.29
CA ASN A 428 6.54 5.63 8.67
C ASN A 428 7.93 5.64 8.05
N ASN A 429 8.66 4.53 8.14
CA ASN A 429 9.99 4.42 7.55
C ASN A 429 9.95 4.65 6.04
N VAL A 430 8.99 4.05 5.33
CA VAL A 430 8.78 4.27 3.89
C VAL A 430 8.47 5.74 3.60
N GLY A 431 7.57 6.35 4.36
CA GLY A 431 7.21 7.76 4.20
C GLY A 431 8.40 8.71 4.38
N VAL A 432 9.29 8.43 5.33
CA VAL A 432 10.50 9.24 5.55
C VAL A 432 11.52 9.02 4.42
N ILE A 433 11.68 7.78 3.92
CA ILE A 433 12.57 7.48 2.79
C ILE A 433 12.11 8.19 1.52
N GLU A 434 10.81 8.17 1.22
CA GLU A 434 10.26 8.83 0.04
C GLU A 434 10.35 10.36 0.16
N ALA A 435 10.10 10.92 1.35
CA ALA A 435 10.32 12.34 1.61
C ALA A 435 11.78 12.74 1.37
N LEU A 436 12.73 11.94 1.85
CA LEU A 436 14.16 12.11 1.67
C LEU A 436 14.59 12.15 0.19
N LYS A 437 14.12 11.18 -0.60
CA LYS A 437 14.49 11.06 -2.02
C LYS A 437 14.09 12.29 -2.84
N GLY A 438 13.04 13.00 -2.41
CA GLY A 438 12.59 14.24 -3.04
C GLY A 438 13.42 15.49 -2.68
N CYS A 439 14.37 15.40 -1.75
CA CYS A 439 15.10 16.55 -1.21
C CYS A 439 16.44 16.78 -1.92
N LYS A 440 16.80 18.05 -2.19
CA LYS A 440 18.12 18.39 -2.75
C LYS A 440 19.27 18.20 -1.75
N SER A 441 19.02 18.52 -0.49
CA SER A 441 20.00 18.41 0.60
C SER A 441 19.28 18.31 1.92
N VAL A 442 19.83 17.50 2.81
CA VAL A 442 19.19 17.07 4.05
C VAL A 442 20.09 17.43 5.23
N LYS A 443 19.54 18.18 6.18
CA LYS A 443 20.07 18.25 7.54
C LYS A 443 19.23 17.39 8.47
N ILE A 444 19.77 16.99 9.61
CA ILE A 444 19.07 16.16 10.59
C ILE A 444 19.09 16.90 11.91
N LEU A 445 17.90 17.25 12.41
CA LEU A 445 17.76 17.81 13.74
C LEU A 445 17.43 16.70 14.72
N VAL A 446 18.39 16.41 15.58
CA VAL A 446 18.30 15.36 16.58
C VAL A 446 17.91 15.97 17.92
N ILE A 447 16.74 15.62 18.42
CA ILE A 447 16.18 16.21 19.65
C ILE A 447 16.23 15.19 20.79
N SER A 448 16.89 15.56 21.89
CA SER A 448 16.93 14.77 23.12
C SER A 448 16.49 15.64 24.30
N SER A 449 15.61 15.13 25.15
CA SER A 449 15.28 15.83 26.39
C SER A 449 16.28 15.50 27.50
N TYR A 450 16.42 16.38 28.48
CA TYR A 450 17.27 16.18 29.66
C TYR A 450 17.09 14.80 30.30
N THR A 451 15.84 14.34 30.46
CA THR A 451 15.54 13.05 31.07
C THR A 451 15.95 11.86 30.20
N THR A 452 15.90 12.00 28.88
CA THR A 452 16.25 10.91 27.93
C THR A 452 17.75 10.74 27.71
N LEU A 453 18.56 11.74 28.07
CA LEU A 453 20.00 11.68 27.86
C LEU A 453 20.65 10.56 28.69
N GLY A 454 20.08 10.26 29.86
CA GLY A 454 20.61 9.29 30.81
C GLY A 454 21.83 9.80 31.58
N GLY A 455 22.15 9.12 32.69
CA GLY A 455 23.25 9.52 33.57
C GLY A 455 24.64 9.23 33.00
N ARG A 456 24.74 8.34 32.01
CA ARG A 456 26.00 7.96 31.35
C ARG A 456 25.95 8.18 29.85
N GLY A 457 25.03 9.03 29.39
CA GLY A 457 24.84 9.32 27.97
C GLY A 457 24.25 8.16 27.18
N GLU A 458 23.50 7.25 27.84
CA GLU A 458 22.84 6.13 27.18
C GLU A 458 21.95 6.60 26.04
N GLY A 459 21.27 7.74 26.22
CA GLY A 459 20.45 8.36 25.18
C GLY A 459 21.25 8.76 23.93
N ILE A 460 22.46 9.31 24.12
CA ILE A 460 23.35 9.69 23.02
C ILE A 460 23.88 8.45 22.30
N GLN A 461 24.26 7.41 23.05
CA GLN A 461 24.76 6.17 22.47
C GLN A 461 23.69 5.48 21.62
N ARG A 462 22.47 5.34 22.17
CA ARG A 462 21.32 4.78 21.45
C ARG A 462 21.05 5.57 20.17
N LEU A 463 21.05 6.88 20.27
CA LEU A 463 20.85 7.78 19.15
C LEU A 463 21.92 7.64 18.07
N ALA A 464 23.19 7.54 18.44
CA ALA A 464 24.29 7.29 17.50
C ALA A 464 24.11 5.96 16.76
N HIS A 465 23.74 4.88 17.47
CA HIS A 465 23.44 3.59 16.84
C HIS A 465 22.29 3.67 15.84
N ILE A 466 21.27 4.49 16.12
CA ILE A 466 20.16 4.65 15.17
C ILE A 466 20.64 5.43 13.94
N LEU A 467 21.39 6.53 14.13
CA LEU A 467 21.95 7.30 13.03
C LEU A 467 22.87 6.47 12.11
N ILE A 468 23.73 5.62 12.69
CA ILE A 468 24.63 4.70 11.93
C ILE A 468 23.84 3.70 11.10
N ASN A 469 22.81 3.09 11.68
CA ASN A 469 21.95 2.16 10.94
C ASN A 469 21.10 2.86 9.88
N MET A 470 20.75 4.12 10.13
CA MET A 470 19.84 4.91 9.31
C MET A 470 20.55 5.66 8.18
N ILE A 471 21.86 5.85 8.23
CA ILE A 471 22.58 6.65 7.24
C ILE A 471 23.89 5.95 6.96
N HIS A 472 23.98 5.34 5.77
CA HIS A 472 25.23 4.74 5.32
C HIS A 472 26.34 5.81 5.25
N GLY A 473 27.47 5.54 5.89
CA GLY A 473 28.58 6.48 6.01
C GLY A 473 28.23 7.74 6.82
N VAL A 474 27.46 7.60 7.90
CA VAL A 474 27.05 8.75 8.75
C VAL A 474 28.24 9.52 9.30
N GLU A 475 29.37 8.85 9.53
CA GLU A 475 30.62 9.41 10.03
C GLU A 475 31.17 10.51 9.11
N GLU A 476 30.97 10.34 7.79
CA GLU A 476 31.38 11.30 6.77
C GLU A 476 30.41 12.49 6.64
N ARG A 477 29.25 12.41 7.33
CA ARG A 477 28.12 13.35 7.18
C ARG A 477 27.70 13.99 8.49
N LEU A 478 28.55 13.93 9.52
CA LEU A 478 28.25 14.47 10.85
C LEU A 478 27.97 15.99 10.82
N GLU A 479 28.52 16.73 9.86
CA GLU A 479 28.25 18.16 9.67
C GLU A 479 26.78 18.48 9.29
N SER A 480 26.06 17.49 8.76
CA SER A 480 24.64 17.61 8.44
C SER A 480 23.74 17.32 9.65
N ILE A 481 24.29 16.90 10.79
CA ILE A 481 23.55 16.53 12.00
C ILE A 481 23.69 17.64 13.03
N VAL A 482 22.54 18.15 13.48
CA VAL A 482 22.43 19.18 14.52
C VAL A 482 21.76 18.56 15.73
N TYR A 483 22.38 18.69 16.90
CA TYR A 483 21.80 18.21 18.15
C TYR A 483 21.12 19.37 18.89
N ALA A 484 19.87 19.17 19.29
CA ALA A 484 19.12 20.08 20.12
C ALA A 484 18.69 19.36 21.40
N PHE A 485 18.86 20.04 22.53
CA PHE A 485 18.57 19.47 23.83
C PHE A 485 17.47 20.27 24.51
N THR A 486 16.41 19.57 24.89
CA THR A 486 15.17 20.19 25.39
C THR A 486 14.95 19.87 26.88
N ARG A 487 14.05 20.62 27.52
CA ARG A 487 13.66 20.43 28.93
C ARG A 487 14.85 20.45 29.90
N TYR A 488 15.90 21.20 29.58
CA TYR A 488 17.05 21.37 30.46
C TYR A 488 16.67 22.26 31.65
N PRO A 489 16.98 21.86 32.90
CA PRO A 489 16.80 22.73 34.04
C PRO A 489 17.64 24.00 33.89
N PRO A 490 17.15 25.19 34.32
CA PRO A 490 17.89 26.45 34.18
C PRO A 490 19.28 26.46 34.82
N ASN A 491 19.49 25.62 35.83
CA ASN A 491 20.73 25.53 36.61
C ASN A 491 21.71 24.48 36.08
N GLU A 492 21.33 23.71 35.05
CA GLU A 492 22.15 22.64 34.50
C GLU A 492 22.91 23.13 33.27
N ASN A 493 24.22 22.86 33.22
CA ASN A 493 25.05 23.19 32.07
C ASN A 493 25.24 21.95 31.19
N ILE A 494 24.57 21.94 30.04
CA ILE A 494 24.64 20.82 29.12
C ILE A 494 26.06 20.51 28.63
N ASN A 495 26.85 21.54 28.33
CA ASN A 495 28.21 21.33 27.85
C ASN A 495 29.07 20.64 28.92
N ALA A 496 28.90 21.03 30.19
CA ALA A 496 29.58 20.36 31.29
C ALA A 496 29.14 18.90 31.43
N LEU A 497 27.83 18.60 31.30
CA LEU A 497 27.33 17.24 31.36
C LEU A 497 27.89 16.37 30.23
N LEU A 498 27.87 16.87 28.99
CA LEU A 498 28.39 16.15 27.82
C LEU A 498 29.90 15.90 27.93
N LEU A 499 30.67 16.87 28.45
CA LEU A 499 32.10 16.70 28.73
C LEU A 499 32.33 15.63 29.80
N ASN A 500 31.56 15.62 30.88
CA ASN A 500 31.66 14.60 31.91
C ASN A 500 31.34 13.20 31.37
N ILE A 501 30.31 13.07 30.52
CA ILE A 501 29.99 11.78 29.86
C ILE A 501 31.17 11.34 28.98
N LYS A 502 31.80 12.25 28.25
CA LYS A 502 32.96 11.95 27.40
C LYS A 502 34.18 11.51 28.19
N LEU A 503 34.44 12.12 29.36
CA LEU A 503 35.60 11.82 30.21
C LEU A 503 35.46 10.51 31.00
N ASN A 504 34.23 10.05 31.22
CA ASN A 504 33.93 8.82 31.95
C ASN A 504 33.74 7.59 31.03
N LYS A 505 34.02 7.73 29.72
CA LYS A 505 34.23 6.62 28.78
C LYS A 505 35.71 6.31 28.69
#